data_AF-A0A3L7KBY8-F1
#
_entry.id   AF-A0A3L7KBY8-F1
#
_cell.length_a   1.000
_cell.length_b   1.000
_cell.length_c   1.000
_cell.angle_alpha   90.00
_cell.angle_beta   90.00
_cell.angle_gamma   90.00
#
_symmetry.space_group_name_H-M   'P 1'
#
loop_
_entity.id
_entity.type
_entity.pdbx_description
1 polymer ?
#
loop_
_entity_poly.entity_id
_entity_poly.type
_entity_poly.pdbx_seq_one_letter_code
_entity_poly.pdbx_strand_id
1 'polypeptide(L)'
;MFSAGKSRMEEVMIVNKRKDPWTPKEEEILKELVHSFKRRGLMQKEAFEEAGKKLNRSPGACKHRWMSILKKKSMPTSTDSSTVSLEECIEFLIQCHEGEKLQTANQKLKEERQKLFEKHGELNKEYEKSLHRYILQQKEYQVLLSAFEDAASQMPKSSLH
;
A
#
# COMPACT_ATOMS: atom_id res chain seq x y z
N MET A 1 40.01 -24.81 -53.75
CA MET A 1 39.15 -25.15 -52.60
C MET A 1 39.73 -24.40 -51.40
N PHE A 2 39.47 -23.12 -51.17
CA PHE A 2 38.23 -22.44 -50.78
C PHE A 2 37.47 -23.11 -49.63
N SER A 3 37.15 -22.30 -48.61
CA SER A 3 36.30 -22.52 -47.42
C SER A 3 37.02 -23.09 -46.18
N ALA A 4 36.97 -22.52 -44.97
CA ALA A 4 36.32 -21.32 -44.40
C ALA A 4 37.18 -20.91 -43.18
N GLY A 5 37.53 -19.63 -42.97
CA GLY A 5 36.62 -18.63 -42.41
C GLY A 5 36.60 -18.79 -40.88
N LYS A 6 37.61 -18.30 -40.15
CA LYS A 6 37.55 -16.99 -39.44
C LYS A 6 36.16 -16.71 -38.86
N SER A 7 36.01 -16.95 -37.55
CA SER A 7 35.41 -16.04 -36.56
C SER A 7 34.85 -16.82 -35.38
N ARG A 8 35.72 -17.08 -34.39
CA ARG A 8 35.31 -17.34 -32.99
C ARG A 8 35.34 -16.00 -32.23
N MET A 9 34.63 -15.03 -32.80
CA MET A 9 34.38 -13.68 -32.27
C MET A 9 32.99 -13.27 -32.75
N GLU A 10 31.96 -14.01 -32.34
CA GLU A 10 30.65 -13.39 -32.14
C GLU A 10 30.72 -12.63 -30.81
N GLU A 11 31.37 -11.47 -30.93
CA GLU A 11 30.96 -10.21 -30.33
C GLU A 11 29.65 -10.33 -29.51
N VAL A 12 29.82 -10.48 -28.20
CA VAL A 12 28.77 -10.10 -27.24
C VAL A 12 28.67 -8.58 -27.33
N MET A 13 27.96 -8.11 -28.36
CA MET A 13 27.35 -6.81 -28.34
C MET A 13 26.36 -6.84 -27.18
N ILE A 14 26.82 -6.41 -26.01
CA ILE A 14 25.94 -5.74 -25.05
C ILE A 14 25.38 -4.56 -25.84
N VAL A 15 24.26 -4.81 -26.54
CA VAL A 15 23.46 -3.76 -27.13
C VAL A 15 23.01 -2.96 -25.92
N ASN A 16 23.77 -1.90 -25.64
CA ASN A 16 23.40 -0.84 -24.74
C ASN A 16 22.21 -0.15 -25.42
N LYS A 17 21.04 -0.81 -25.33
CA LYS A 17 19.82 -0.43 -26.05
C LYS A 17 19.55 1.02 -25.67
N ARG A 18 19.45 1.82 -26.73
CA ARG A 18 19.35 3.27 -26.77
C ARG A 18 18.54 3.82 -25.59
N LYS A 19 19.10 4.82 -24.89
CA LYS A 19 18.33 5.66 -23.97
C LYS A 19 17.35 6.46 -24.82
N ASP A 20 16.16 5.94 -25.05
CA ASP A 20 15.12 6.71 -25.73
C ASP A 20 14.85 7.99 -24.91
N PRO A 21 15.05 9.18 -25.51
CA PRO A 21 14.87 10.43 -24.79
C PRO A 21 13.43 10.54 -24.31
N TRP A 22 13.25 11.08 -23.11
CA TRP A 22 11.92 11.33 -22.56
C TRP A 22 11.20 12.39 -23.39
N THR A 23 10.03 12.04 -23.89
CA THR A 23 9.15 12.98 -24.59
C THR A 23 8.32 13.78 -23.58
N PRO A 24 7.88 15.00 -23.93
CA PRO A 24 7.00 15.80 -23.08
C PRO A 24 5.70 15.07 -22.70
N LYS A 25 5.18 14.23 -23.61
CA LYS A 25 3.97 13.44 -23.36
C LYS A 25 4.18 12.37 -22.29
N GLU A 26 5.32 11.70 -22.31
CA GLU A 26 5.67 10.70 -21.30
C GLU A 26 5.93 11.34 -19.93
N GLU A 27 6.52 12.52 -19.91
CA GLU A 27 6.65 13.30 -18.67
C GLU A 27 5.30 13.69 -18.09
N GLU A 28 4.36 14.10 -18.93
CA GLU A 28 3.02 14.47 -18.47
C GLU A 28 2.28 13.29 -17.86
N ILE A 29 2.34 12.12 -18.51
CA ILE A 29 1.78 10.87 -17.98
C ILE A 29 2.43 10.51 -16.64
N LEU A 30 3.77 10.63 -16.53
CA LEU A 30 4.48 10.37 -15.28
C LEU A 30 4.02 11.33 -14.17
N LYS A 31 3.90 12.63 -14.47
CA LYS A 31 3.40 13.63 -13.51
C LYS A 31 1.99 13.30 -13.08
N GLU A 32 1.08 13.07 -14.01
CA GLU A 32 -0.32 12.79 -13.71
C GLU A 32 -0.45 11.57 -12.78
N LEU A 33 0.24 10.49 -13.10
CA LEU A 33 0.24 9.27 -12.28
C LEU A 33 0.76 9.54 -10.88
N VAL A 34 1.94 10.16 -10.73
CA VAL A 34 2.50 10.45 -9.41
C VAL A 34 1.59 11.34 -8.57
N HIS A 35 0.99 12.38 -9.17
CA HIS A 35 0.04 13.24 -8.46
C HIS A 35 -1.26 12.51 -8.10
N SER A 36 -1.78 11.66 -8.99
CA SER A 36 -3.00 10.88 -8.72
C SER A 36 -2.82 9.87 -7.58
N PHE A 37 -1.67 9.21 -7.49
CA PHE A 37 -1.34 8.29 -6.40
C PHE A 37 -1.17 9.07 -5.09
N LYS A 38 -0.51 10.23 -5.12
CA LYS A 38 -0.39 11.12 -3.97
C LYS A 38 -1.76 11.57 -3.44
N ARG A 39 -2.70 11.97 -4.31
CA ARG A 39 -4.07 12.36 -3.92
C ARG A 39 -4.86 11.21 -3.28
N ARG A 40 -4.58 9.97 -3.69
CA ARG A 40 -5.21 8.76 -3.14
C ARG A 40 -4.51 8.21 -1.89
N GLY A 41 -3.46 8.87 -1.41
CA GLY A 41 -2.66 8.40 -0.26
C GLY A 41 -1.84 7.14 -0.54
N LEU A 42 -1.63 6.78 -1.81
CA LEU A 42 -0.86 5.61 -2.22
C LEU A 42 0.64 5.94 -2.29
N MET A 43 1.48 4.91 -2.22
CA MET A 43 2.92 5.09 -2.18
C MET A 43 3.46 5.51 -3.55
N GLN A 44 4.44 6.42 -3.58
CA GLN A 44 5.10 6.85 -4.82
C GLN A 44 5.77 5.70 -5.58
N LYS A 45 6.23 4.65 -4.89
CA LYS A 45 6.81 3.46 -5.53
C LYS A 45 5.79 2.75 -6.44
N GLU A 46 4.54 2.67 -6.00
CA GLU A 46 3.44 2.05 -6.76
C GLU A 46 3.10 2.90 -7.99
N ALA A 47 3.19 4.23 -7.86
CA ALA A 47 3.03 5.14 -8.99
C ALA A 47 4.12 4.93 -10.06
N PHE A 48 5.37 4.67 -9.65
CA PHE A 48 6.47 4.41 -10.60
C PHE A 48 6.38 3.03 -11.25
N GLU A 49 5.85 2.03 -10.55
CA GLU A 49 5.56 0.72 -11.13
C GLU A 49 4.47 0.84 -12.21
N GLU A 50 3.38 1.54 -11.90
CA GLU A 50 2.29 1.78 -12.84
C GLU A 50 2.72 2.63 -14.04
N ALA A 51 3.50 3.69 -13.80
CA ALA A 51 4.08 4.52 -14.86
C ALA A 51 5.05 3.71 -15.73
N GLY A 52 5.85 2.83 -15.13
CA GLY A 52 6.76 1.95 -15.84
C GLY A 52 6.03 1.03 -16.83
N LYS A 53 4.91 0.43 -16.39
CA LYS A 53 4.04 -0.38 -17.26
C LYS A 53 3.45 0.44 -18.41
N LYS A 54 2.93 1.64 -18.13
CA LYS A 54 2.28 2.51 -19.13
C LYS A 54 3.25 3.12 -20.15
N LEU A 55 4.46 3.44 -19.71
CA LEU A 55 5.48 4.11 -20.53
C LEU A 55 6.51 3.14 -21.10
N ASN A 56 6.33 1.83 -20.89
CA ASN A 56 7.28 0.78 -21.25
C ASN A 56 8.72 1.09 -20.78
N ARG A 57 8.86 1.58 -19.53
CA ARG A 57 10.14 1.92 -18.90
C ARG A 57 10.27 1.23 -17.55
N SER A 58 11.51 1.12 -17.05
CA SER A 58 11.71 0.59 -15.70
C SER A 58 11.17 1.56 -14.63
N PRO A 59 10.68 1.06 -13.49
CA PRO A 59 10.27 1.92 -12.36
C PRO A 59 11.42 2.82 -11.89
N GLY A 60 12.66 2.32 -11.94
CA GLY A 60 13.86 3.09 -11.65
C GLY A 60 14.08 4.26 -12.62
N ALA A 61 13.82 4.09 -13.92
CA ALA A 61 13.91 5.19 -14.89
C ALA A 61 12.83 6.26 -14.63
N CYS A 62 11.62 5.84 -14.28
CA CYS A 62 10.52 6.75 -13.91
C CYS A 62 10.87 7.57 -12.65
N LYS A 63 11.42 6.92 -11.62
CA LYS A 63 11.91 7.59 -10.41
C LYS A 63 12.98 8.64 -10.74
N HIS A 64 13.99 8.26 -11.53
CA HIS A 64 15.06 9.20 -11.91
C HIS A 64 14.52 10.40 -12.68
N ARG A 65 13.61 10.19 -13.66
CA ARG A 65 13.03 11.31 -14.41
C ARG A 65 12.20 12.23 -13.52
N TRP A 66 11.40 11.66 -12.63
CA TRP A 66 10.63 12.42 -11.64
C TRP A 66 11.54 13.32 -10.79
N MET A 67 12.68 12.79 -10.32
CA MET A 67 13.67 13.58 -9.58
C MET A 67 14.24 14.73 -10.42
N SER A 68 14.51 14.51 -11.72
CA SER A 68 14.97 15.58 -12.62
C SER A 68 13.92 16.67 -12.81
N ILE A 69 12.63 16.30 -12.91
CA ILE A 69 11.51 17.26 -13.01
C ILE A 69 11.43 18.11 -11.74
N LEU A 70 11.58 17.51 -10.56
CA LEU A 70 11.57 18.23 -9.29
C LEU A 70 12.76 19.21 -9.18
N LYS A 71 13.98 18.76 -9.52
CA LYS A 71 15.17 19.61 -9.52
C LYS A 71 15.06 20.80 -10.48
N LYS A 72 14.48 20.59 -11.66
CA LYS A 72 14.24 21.68 -12.63
C LYS A 72 13.23 22.70 -12.11
N LYS A 73 12.29 22.29 -11.25
CA LYS A 73 11.31 23.19 -10.64
C LYS A 73 11.89 23.95 -9.44
N SER A 74 12.87 23.39 -8.73
CA SER A 74 13.48 24.00 -7.54
C SER A 74 14.63 24.96 -7.85
N MET A 75 15.23 24.90 -9.04
CA MET A 75 16.34 25.80 -9.41
C MET A 75 15.81 26.99 -10.23
N PRO A 76 15.85 28.24 -9.72
CA PRO A 76 15.71 29.41 -10.56
C PRO A 76 16.94 29.48 -11.48
N THR A 77 16.70 29.57 -12.79
CA THR A 77 17.74 29.60 -13.80
C THR A 77 18.46 30.94 -13.79
N SER A 78 19.47 31.14 -12.94
CA SER A 78 20.54 32.15 -13.11
C SER A 78 21.72 31.92 -12.15
N THR A 79 22.90 31.67 -12.74
CA THR A 79 24.24 32.15 -12.33
C THR A 79 24.85 31.77 -10.96
N ASP A 80 25.92 30.97 -11.06
CA ASP A 80 27.20 30.95 -10.32
C ASP A 80 27.32 30.64 -8.80
N SER A 81 28.23 29.69 -8.56
CA SER A 81 29.20 29.62 -7.45
C SER A 81 28.71 29.29 -6.02
N SER A 82 28.87 28.00 -5.67
CA SER A 82 29.53 27.48 -4.44
C SER A 82 29.20 28.04 -3.05
N THR A 83 28.07 28.71 -2.85
CA THR A 83 27.60 29.03 -1.49
C THR A 83 26.16 28.54 -1.36
N VAL A 84 25.95 27.55 -0.49
CA VAL A 84 24.59 27.12 -0.12
C VAL A 84 23.88 28.36 0.40
N SER A 85 22.85 28.80 -0.31
CA SER A 85 22.12 30.01 0.04
C SER A 85 21.49 29.83 1.42
N LEU A 86 21.42 30.90 2.23
CA LEU A 86 20.78 30.84 3.55
C LEU A 86 19.32 30.37 3.42
N GLU A 87 18.64 30.76 2.35
CA GLU A 87 17.31 30.27 1.98
C GLU A 87 17.27 28.75 1.73
N GLU A 88 18.28 28.15 1.10
CA GLU A 88 18.35 26.70 0.87
C GLU A 88 18.59 25.94 2.19
N CYS A 89 19.39 26.52 3.09
CA CYS A 89 19.57 25.99 4.44
C CYS A 89 18.28 26.03 5.25
N ILE A 90 17.51 27.12 5.16
CA ILE A 90 16.23 27.27 5.85
C ILE A 90 15.20 26.27 5.33
N GLU A 91 15.06 26.14 4.00
CA GLU A 91 14.17 25.15 3.39
C GLU A 91 14.57 23.72 3.79
N PHE A 92 15.86 23.41 3.79
CA PHE A 92 16.35 22.10 4.21
C PHE A 92 16.02 21.79 5.67
N LEU A 93 16.23 22.75 6.58
CA LEU A 93 15.93 22.57 8.01
C LEU A 93 14.42 22.41 8.26
N ILE A 94 13.57 23.18 7.58
CA ILE A 94 12.11 23.02 7.64
C ILE A 94 11.72 21.62 7.14
N GLN A 95 12.29 21.18 6.02
CA GLN A 95 12.00 19.88 5.43
C GLN A 95 12.49 18.71 6.31
N CYS A 96 13.62 18.87 6.99
CA CYS A 96 14.10 17.90 7.99
C CYS A 96 13.17 17.82 9.21
N HIS A 97 12.74 18.96 9.75
CA HIS A 97 11.83 19.02 10.90
C HIS A 97 10.44 18.44 10.59
N GLU A 98 9.91 18.76 9.41
CA GLU A 98 8.65 18.18 8.94
C GLU A 98 8.78 16.67 8.70
N GLY A 99 9.90 16.22 8.12
CA GLY A 99 10.21 14.80 7.95
C GLY A 99 10.26 14.04 9.27
N GLU A 100 10.93 14.60 10.28
CA GLU A 100 11.03 14.02 11.62
C GLU A 100 9.66 13.94 12.31
N LYS A 101 8.89 15.04 12.31
CA LYS A 101 7.52 15.04 12.85
C LYS A 101 6.64 14.00 12.18
N LEU A 102 6.71 13.90 10.85
CA LEU A 102 5.95 12.93 10.07
C LEU A 102 6.38 11.49 10.42
N GLN A 103 7.67 11.25 10.63
CA GLN A 103 8.17 9.94 11.07
C GLN A 103 7.67 9.58 12.46
N THR A 104 7.74 10.50 13.42
CA THR A 104 7.21 10.27 14.78
C THR A 104 5.71 10.01 14.76
N ALA A 105 4.94 10.79 13.99
CA ALA A 105 3.50 10.59 13.86
C ALA A 105 3.16 9.23 13.22
N ASN A 106 3.87 8.84 12.16
CA ASN A 106 3.71 7.52 11.54
C ASN A 106 4.05 6.37 12.49
N GLN A 107 5.08 6.54 13.33
CA GLN A 107 5.46 5.54 14.32
C GLN A 107 4.36 5.38 15.38
N LYS A 108 3.84 6.49 15.92
CA LYS A 108 2.69 6.48 16.85
C LYS A 108 1.44 5.83 16.24
N LEU A 109 1.12 6.19 14.99
CA LEU A 109 -0.02 5.58 14.29
C LEU A 109 0.14 4.07 14.09
N LYS A 110 1.36 3.59 13.81
CA LYS A 110 1.65 2.15 13.73
C LYS A 110 1.42 1.45 15.08
N GLU A 111 1.86 2.06 16.17
CA GLU A 111 1.65 1.53 17.52
C GLU A 111 0.17 1.50 17.91
N GLU A 112 -0.59 2.56 17.63
CA GLU A 112 -2.04 2.60 17.86
C GLU A 112 -2.77 1.55 17.03
N ARG A 113 -2.41 1.40 15.75
CA ARG A 113 -2.98 0.38 14.87
C ARG A 113 -2.71 -1.02 15.43
N GLN A 114 -1.52 -1.26 15.97
CA GLN A 114 -1.18 -2.54 16.58
C GLN A 114 -2.03 -2.81 17.83
N LYS A 115 -2.15 -1.82 18.73
CA LYS A 115 -3.00 -1.93 19.93
C LYS A 115 -4.47 -2.18 19.58
N LEU A 116 -4.97 -1.48 18.55
CA LEU A 116 -6.34 -1.67 18.05
C LEU A 116 -6.55 -3.09 17.49
N PHE A 117 -5.57 -3.61 16.76
CA PHE A 117 -5.63 -4.97 16.22
C PHE A 117 -5.68 -6.02 17.34
N GLU A 118 -4.86 -5.87 18.37
CA GLU A 118 -4.86 -6.75 19.54
C GLU A 118 -6.21 -6.70 20.27
N LYS A 119 -6.71 -5.50 20.56
CA LYS A 119 -8.02 -5.31 21.22
C LYS A 119 -9.16 -5.88 20.39
N HIS A 120 -9.11 -5.74 19.07
CA HIS A 120 -10.10 -6.34 18.17
C HIS A 120 -10.07 -7.88 18.27
N GLY A 121 -8.87 -8.46 18.29
CA GLY A 121 -8.71 -9.91 18.47
C GLY A 121 -9.25 -10.41 19.81
N GLU A 122 -8.98 -9.69 20.90
CA GLU A 122 -9.51 -10.00 22.23
C GLU A 122 -11.03 -9.89 22.28
N LEU A 123 -11.59 -8.79 21.77
CA LEU A 123 -13.02 -8.57 21.75
C LEU A 123 -13.75 -9.63 20.91
N ASN A 124 -13.17 -10.02 19.78
CA ASN A 124 -13.72 -11.09 18.94
C ASN A 124 -13.75 -12.43 19.68
N LYS A 125 -12.68 -12.79 20.41
CA LYS A 125 -12.68 -14.02 21.23
C LYS A 125 -13.76 -13.98 22.31
N GLU A 126 -13.97 -12.83 22.97
CA GLU A 126 -15.00 -12.71 23.99
C GLU A 126 -16.42 -12.75 23.40
N TYR A 127 -16.59 -12.17 22.22
CA TYR A 127 -17.82 -12.28 21.44
C TYR A 127 -18.13 -13.73 21.08
N GLU A 128 -17.16 -14.48 20.55
CA GLU A 128 -17.31 -15.91 20.22
C GLU A 128 -17.69 -16.75 21.44
N LYS A 129 -17.04 -16.53 22.59
CA LYS A 129 -17.39 -17.21 23.85
C LYS A 129 -18.81 -16.88 24.30
N SER A 130 -19.20 -15.61 24.24
CA SER A 130 -20.55 -15.16 24.62
C SER A 130 -21.60 -15.77 23.70
N LEU A 131 -21.33 -15.80 22.40
CA LEU A 131 -22.17 -16.45 21.39
C LEU A 131 -22.30 -17.95 21.66
N HIS A 132 -21.21 -18.64 21.99
CA HIS A 132 -21.25 -20.05 22.33
C HIS A 132 -22.14 -20.34 23.55
N ARG A 133 -22.01 -19.54 24.62
CA ARG A 133 -22.87 -19.63 25.81
C ARG A 133 -24.34 -19.42 25.46
N TYR A 134 -24.64 -18.40 24.66
CA TYR A 134 -26.00 -18.13 24.21
C TYR A 134 -26.59 -19.31 23.42
N ILE A 135 -25.83 -19.89 22.50
CA ILE A 135 -26.27 -21.06 21.72
C ILE A 135 -26.54 -22.26 22.63
N LEU A 136 -25.67 -22.50 23.62
CA LEU A 136 -25.88 -23.59 24.57
C LEU A 136 -27.17 -23.39 25.37
N GLN A 137 -27.38 -22.19 25.90
CA GLN A 137 -28.58 -21.84 26.64
C GLN A 137 -29.86 -21.98 25.78
N GLN A 138 -29.80 -21.58 24.50
CA GLN A 138 -30.91 -21.78 23.56
C GLN A 138 -31.24 -23.26 23.36
N LYS A 139 -30.22 -24.13 23.25
CA LYS A 139 -30.42 -25.58 23.16
C LYS A 139 -31.04 -26.15 24.43
N GLU A 140 -30.60 -25.72 25.60
CA GLU A 140 -31.18 -26.15 26.88
C GLU A 140 -32.66 -25.77 26.99
N TYR A 141 -33.03 -24.54 26.61
CA TYR A 141 -34.43 -24.14 26.55
C TYR A 141 -35.24 -24.97 25.57
N GLN A 142 -34.69 -25.31 24.40
CA GLN A 142 -35.37 -26.14 23.42
C GLN A 142 -35.67 -27.55 23.95
N VAL A 143 -34.72 -28.16 24.66
CA VAL A 143 -34.90 -29.47 25.32
C VAL A 143 -35.96 -29.39 26.42
N LEU A 144 -35.98 -28.31 27.20
CA LEU A 144 -36.98 -28.11 28.23
C LEU A 144 -38.39 -27.98 27.62
N LEU A 145 -38.53 -27.20 26.56
CA LEU A 145 -39.79 -27.05 25.84
C LEU A 145 -40.30 -28.38 25.29
N SER A 146 -39.44 -29.19 24.65
CA SER A 146 -39.85 -30.51 24.15
C SER A 146 -40.30 -31.44 25.29
N ALA A 147 -39.62 -31.40 26.44
CA ALA A 147 -40.02 -32.19 27.59
C ALA A 147 -41.40 -31.77 28.14
N PHE A 148 -41.72 -30.47 28.13
CA PHE A 148 -43.04 -29.98 28.50
C PHE A 148 -44.13 -30.41 27.49
N GLU A 149 -43.85 -30.36 26.19
CA GLU A 149 -44.76 -30.82 25.14
C GLU A 149 -45.05 -32.33 25.25
N ASP A 150 -44.02 -33.13 25.51
CA ASP A 150 -44.14 -34.57 25.72
C ASP A 150 -45.00 -34.89 26.96
N ALA A 151 -44.77 -34.19 28.07
CA ALA A 151 -45.56 -34.34 29.29
C ALA A 151 -47.02 -33.90 29.07
N ALA A 152 -47.24 -32.80 28.37
CA ALA A 152 -48.59 -32.31 28.04
C ALA A 152 -49.36 -33.28 27.13
N SER A 153 -48.67 -33.95 26.21
CA SER A 153 -49.27 -34.96 25.31
C SER A 153 -49.66 -36.25 26.05
N GLN A 154 -48.98 -36.57 27.14
CA GLN A 154 -49.25 -37.74 27.98
C GLN A 154 -50.34 -37.50 29.03
N MET A 155 -50.70 -36.24 29.30
CA MET A 155 -51.82 -35.93 30.19
C MET A 155 -53.13 -36.36 29.54
N PRO A 156 -53.94 -37.23 30.19
CA PRO A 156 -55.25 -37.59 29.67
C PRO A 156 -56.09 -36.32 29.57
N LYS A 157 -56.75 -36.09 28.43
CA LYS A 157 -57.75 -35.02 28.30
C LYS A 157 -58.81 -35.29 29.36
N SER A 158 -58.78 -34.55 30.46
CA SER A 158 -59.81 -34.63 31.47
C SER A 158 -61.12 -34.28 30.77
N SER A 159 -61.98 -35.28 30.67
CA SER A 159 -63.37 -35.13 30.26
C SER A 159 -64.03 -34.20 31.26
N LEU A 160 -64.02 -32.89 30.97
CA LEU A 160 -64.91 -31.95 31.64
C LEU A 160 -66.33 -32.31 31.21
N HIS A 161 -67.02 -33.03 32.09
CA HIS A 161 -68.47 -33.21 32.10
C HIS A 161 -69.08 -32.11 32.98
#